data_AF-A0A0N1IK43-F1
#
_entry.id   AF-A0A0N1IK43-F1
#
_cell.length_a   1.000
_cell.length_b   1.000
_cell.length_c   1.000
_cell.angle_alpha   90.00
_cell.angle_beta   90.00
_cell.angle_gamma   90.00
#
_symmetry.space_group_name_H-M   'P 1'
#
loop_
_entity.id
_entity.type
_entity.pdbx_description
1 polymer ?
#
loop_
_entity_poly.entity_id
_entity_poly.type
_entity_poly.pdbx_seq_one_letter_code
_entity_poly.pdbx_strand_id
1 'polypeptide(L)'
;MSAEFSLLQHLGVSVECGLAPAEQRSGAAKTPPRDTLRVWAPIRHPPSNKNVSVDQVSGVRDRKRKGPQKSYADPTGEVLLRKEYGAEVQYVVYNSKVPSIYGINQQLAERKRAERARSSSATALETYELEFGQGEALREEARRHILRGLQLCNQEQASRKKEEERRDRERRIALEKAHLRYLDAEAARTEEEARLHRAHQEEVLRKAAAQAAAAKKHAAETSKNVDDICVWAGADEDEQRRRASQRRTRECAEANQRMAERQRAERNASEAAERERSRVERAEVERQAREARTREAAKQQRAAEALRREQEAERERRLVTSAAGRRASPAPVGSLFDFAEQRESQEALRAQQRLREDMAINARLAEARRTQAREERERERREAARVADANFADFQREVAQSRLRRMQERKELRDAAEVAAAVASEREKQNALVDRSQPDDSLLFWARDDSLLAGEAKAEAQRRYRDEVRREAERRHAERAREEREERAWERALVECDNEAAKEAAARERREACEKTAQLRRTLEVQMAAKKTLQQQECSHSQRGEPLRVPGPEVKSLYRCPVTGELLPASAYDFGIHKSR
;
A
#
# COMPACT_ATOMS: atom_id res chain seq x y z
N MET A 1 55.36 -7.35 7.77
CA MET A 1 54.68 -7.66 9.04
C MET A 1 53.57 -6.64 9.22
N SER A 2 52.33 -7.07 9.06
CA SER A 2 51.15 -6.21 9.00
C SER A 2 50.71 -5.77 10.40
N ALA A 3 50.12 -4.57 10.49
CA ALA A 3 49.71 -3.87 11.70
C ALA A 3 48.71 -4.61 12.61
N GLU A 4 48.22 -5.78 12.18
CA GLU A 4 47.28 -6.63 12.91
C GLU A 4 47.95 -7.48 14.01
N PHE A 5 49.28 -7.62 13.99
CA PHE A 5 50.02 -8.39 15.00
C PHE A 5 50.47 -7.58 16.23
N SER A 6 50.45 -6.24 16.19
CA SER A 6 50.89 -5.40 17.32
C SER A 6 49.89 -5.37 18.49
N LEU A 7 48.61 -5.66 18.25
CA LEU A 7 47.57 -5.68 19.28
C LEU A 7 47.67 -6.87 20.23
N LEU A 8 48.27 -7.99 19.79
CA LEU A 8 48.44 -9.21 20.60
C LEU A 8 49.62 -9.10 21.58
N GLN A 9 50.58 -8.22 21.29
CA GLN A 9 51.73 -7.97 22.16
C GLN A 9 51.35 -7.14 23.41
N HIS A 10 50.29 -6.33 23.33
CA HIS A 10 49.78 -5.54 24.46
C HIS A 10 48.85 -6.30 25.40
N LEU A 11 48.43 -7.53 25.05
CA LEU A 11 47.55 -8.38 25.86
C LEU A 11 48.30 -9.41 26.72
N GLY A 12 49.65 -9.35 26.77
CA GLY A 12 50.45 -10.21 27.66
C GLY A 12 50.40 -11.70 27.32
N VAL A 13 50.02 -12.06 26.09
CA VAL A 13 50.00 -13.46 25.64
C VAL A 13 51.32 -13.74 24.92
N SER A 14 52.27 -14.34 25.63
CA SER A 14 53.48 -14.89 25.03
C SER A 14 53.12 -16.15 24.24
N VAL A 15 53.30 -16.12 22.92
CA VAL A 15 53.31 -17.34 22.08
C VAL A 15 54.71 -17.91 22.16
N GLU A 16 54.88 -19.02 22.88
CA GLU A 16 56.13 -19.78 22.83
C GLU A 16 56.31 -20.39 21.43
N CYS A 17 57.15 -19.77 20.62
CA CYS A 17 57.68 -20.36 19.39
C CYS A 17 58.75 -21.39 19.77
N GLY A 18 58.33 -22.63 20.02
CA GLY A 18 59.23 -23.76 20.23
C GLY A 18 59.31 -24.66 18.99
N LEU A 19 60.28 -24.38 18.11
CA LEU A 19 60.86 -25.39 17.23
C LEU A 19 61.91 -26.17 18.03
N ALA A 20 61.68 -27.45 18.32
CA ALA A 20 62.74 -28.41 18.69
C ALA A 20 62.21 -29.86 18.72
N PRO A 21 63.08 -30.87 18.52
CA PRO A 21 62.77 -32.12 17.85
C PRO A 21 62.47 -33.29 18.78
N ALA A 22 62.03 -34.39 18.16
CA ALA A 22 61.81 -35.68 18.78
C ALA A 22 63.07 -36.21 19.50
N GLU A 23 62.92 -36.64 20.75
CA GLU A 23 63.82 -37.62 21.35
C GLU A 23 63.12 -38.49 22.40
N GLN A 24 63.64 -39.70 22.52
CA GLN A 24 63.01 -40.93 22.95
C GLN A 24 63.49 -41.38 24.35
N ARG A 25 62.58 -42.08 25.08
CA ARG A 25 62.83 -43.10 26.15
C ARG A 25 63.26 -42.51 27.51
N SER A 26 62.97 -43.08 28.69
CA SER A 26 62.61 -44.43 29.20
C SER A 26 62.02 -44.23 30.62
N GLY A 27 61.35 -45.14 31.34
CA GLY A 27 61.08 -46.56 31.19
C GLY A 27 60.18 -47.09 32.33
N ALA A 28 59.73 -48.32 32.13
CA ALA A 28 59.27 -49.33 33.09
C ALA A 28 58.10 -49.05 34.07
N ALA A 29 56.90 -49.53 33.72
CA ALA A 29 56.23 -50.61 34.48
C ALA A 29 55.02 -51.19 33.71
N LYS A 30 55.09 -52.50 33.46
CA LYS A 30 53.97 -53.48 33.28
C LYS A 30 52.93 -53.23 32.18
N THR A 31 53.06 -53.96 31.06
CA THR A 31 51.96 -54.37 30.18
C THR A 31 51.44 -55.76 30.60
N PRO A 32 50.13 -56.07 30.44
CA PRO A 32 49.61 -56.58 29.14
C PRO A 32 48.15 -56.14 28.81
N PRO A 33 47.57 -56.50 27.66
CA PRO A 33 48.13 -56.73 26.33
C PRO A 33 47.73 -55.59 25.35
N ARG A 34 48.38 -55.52 24.19
CA ARG A 34 47.92 -54.68 23.07
C ARG A 34 46.64 -55.30 22.49
N ASP A 35 45.48 -54.72 22.80
CA ASP A 35 44.24 -55.03 22.09
C ASP A 35 44.34 -54.52 20.65
N THR A 36 44.54 -55.46 19.72
CA THR A 36 44.69 -55.19 18.30
C THR A 36 43.38 -54.71 17.68
N LEU A 37 43.30 -53.41 17.37
CA LEU A 37 42.33 -52.88 16.41
C LEU A 37 42.65 -53.49 15.04
N ARG A 38 41.81 -54.40 14.54
CA ARG A 38 41.94 -54.93 13.18
C ARG A 38 41.28 -53.94 12.22
N VAL A 39 42.07 -53.03 11.66
CA VAL A 39 41.62 -52.07 10.65
C VAL A 39 41.34 -52.82 9.35
N TRP A 40 40.10 -52.86 8.91
CA TRP A 40 39.78 -53.31 7.55
C TRP A 40 39.96 -52.13 6.59
N ALA A 41 40.66 -52.36 5.47
CA ALA A 41 40.84 -51.38 4.40
C ALA A 41 39.48 -50.97 3.79
N PRO A 42 39.36 -49.76 3.20
CA PRO A 42 38.08 -49.23 2.73
C PRO A 42 37.50 -50.11 1.64
N ILE A 43 36.40 -50.81 1.95
CA ILE A 43 35.59 -51.50 0.96
C ILE A 43 34.79 -50.41 0.24
N ARG A 44 35.11 -50.16 -1.04
CA ARG A 44 34.26 -49.35 -1.93
C ARG A 44 32.91 -50.04 -2.05
N HIS A 45 31.92 -49.62 -1.25
CA HIS A 45 30.54 -49.99 -1.50
C HIS A 45 30.10 -49.41 -2.85
N PRO A 46 29.45 -50.20 -3.73
CA PRO A 46 28.95 -49.67 -4.98
C PRO A 46 27.84 -48.64 -4.70
N PRO A 47 27.70 -47.58 -5.53
CA PRO A 47 26.71 -46.55 -5.28
C PRO A 47 25.31 -47.17 -5.39
N SER A 48 24.58 -47.24 -4.27
CA SER A 48 23.19 -47.71 -4.29
C SER A 48 22.35 -46.65 -5.00
N ASN A 49 21.66 -47.07 -6.06
CA ASN A 49 20.68 -46.27 -6.76
C ASN A 49 19.59 -45.76 -5.79
N LYS A 50 19.08 -44.59 -6.16
CA LYS A 50 18.17 -43.71 -5.43
C LYS A 50 17.03 -44.46 -4.70
N ASN A 51 16.72 -43.97 -3.49
CA ASN A 51 15.47 -44.12 -2.73
C ASN A 51 15.35 -45.24 -1.68
N VAL A 52 16.44 -45.63 -1.01
CA VAL A 52 16.30 -46.31 0.30
C VAL A 52 17.15 -45.57 1.33
N SER A 53 16.50 -44.71 2.12
CA SER A 53 17.07 -44.15 3.34
C SER A 53 17.29 -45.29 4.36
N VAL A 54 18.51 -45.39 4.87
CA VAL A 54 18.96 -46.36 5.90
C VAL A 54 18.26 -46.19 7.27
N ASP A 55 17.32 -45.25 7.39
CA ASP A 55 16.59 -44.97 8.63
C ASP A 55 15.47 -45.97 8.98
N GLN A 56 15.22 -47.01 8.16
CA GLN A 56 14.08 -47.93 8.40
C GLN A 56 14.40 -49.26 9.09
N VAL A 57 15.66 -49.55 9.48
CA VAL A 57 15.98 -50.81 10.18
C VAL A 57 16.03 -50.69 11.71
N SER A 58 15.88 -49.48 12.30
CA SER A 58 15.88 -49.31 13.76
C SER A 58 14.55 -48.76 14.29
N GLY A 59 13.51 -49.59 14.29
CA GLY A 59 12.31 -49.31 15.06
C GLY A 59 12.53 -49.60 16.55
N VAL A 60 13.22 -48.74 17.29
CA VAL A 60 13.18 -48.71 18.75
C VAL A 60 12.94 -47.27 19.19
N ARG A 61 11.85 -47.06 19.93
CA ARG A 61 11.55 -45.81 20.61
C ARG A 61 12.63 -45.56 21.67
N ASP A 62 13.70 -44.88 21.29
CA ASP A 62 14.61 -44.26 22.25
C ASP A 62 15.02 -42.86 21.80
N ARG A 63 14.66 -41.91 22.68
CA ARG A 63 15.06 -40.51 22.77
C ARG A 63 16.02 -40.01 21.68
N LYS A 64 15.51 -39.13 20.79
CA LYS A 64 16.21 -38.07 20.03
C LYS A 64 17.76 -38.00 20.19
N ARG A 65 18.48 -39.04 19.81
CA ARG A 65 19.91 -38.96 19.51
C ARG A 65 19.97 -38.73 18.02
N LYS A 66 20.11 -37.46 17.64
CA LYS A 66 20.35 -37.07 16.26
C LYS A 66 21.52 -37.90 15.76
N GLY A 67 21.29 -38.75 14.75
CA GLY A 67 22.38 -39.23 13.92
C GLY A 67 23.15 -38.03 13.36
N PRO A 68 24.43 -38.19 13.02
CA PRO A 68 25.24 -37.07 12.56
C PRO A 68 24.61 -36.38 11.35
N GLN A 69 24.50 -35.05 11.44
CA GLN A 69 24.11 -34.24 10.29
C GLN A 69 25.13 -34.47 9.16
N LYS A 70 24.64 -34.79 7.97
CA LYS A 70 25.43 -34.99 6.72
C LYS A 70 26.37 -33.82 6.37
N SER A 71 26.29 -32.70 7.07
CA SER A 71 27.08 -31.48 6.82
C SER A 71 28.48 -31.47 7.43
N TYR A 72 28.85 -32.41 8.33
CA TYR A 72 30.09 -32.29 9.13
C TYR A 72 31.08 -33.44 9.06
N ALA A 73 30.83 -34.48 8.26
CA ALA A 73 31.76 -35.60 8.21
C ALA A 73 31.83 -36.24 6.83
N ASP A 74 33.04 -36.42 6.32
CA ASP A 74 33.28 -37.21 5.12
C ASP A 74 33.42 -38.68 5.53
N PRO A 75 32.66 -39.61 4.92
CA PRO A 75 32.80 -41.02 5.22
C PRO A 75 34.18 -41.49 4.74
N THR A 76 35.00 -42.04 5.64
CA THR A 76 36.31 -42.60 5.27
C THR A 76 36.20 -44.02 4.72
N GLY A 77 35.07 -44.70 4.98
CA GLY A 77 34.88 -46.11 4.64
C GLY A 77 35.61 -47.07 5.59
N GLU A 78 36.17 -46.56 6.69
CA GLU A 78 36.88 -47.35 7.70
C GLU A 78 35.89 -47.85 8.77
N VAL A 79 35.94 -49.16 9.07
CA VAL A 79 35.14 -49.80 10.12
C VAL A 79 36.07 -50.54 11.07
N LEU A 80 35.96 -50.24 12.37
CA LEU A 80 36.71 -50.90 13.45
C LEU A 80 35.76 -51.84 14.21
N LEU A 81 36.15 -53.10 14.35
CA LEU A 81 35.40 -54.08 15.13
C LEU A 81 36.05 -54.24 16.50
N ARG A 82 35.24 -54.13 17.57
CA ARG A 82 35.69 -54.41 18.94
C ARG A 82 34.70 -55.35 19.61
N LYS A 83 35.22 -56.36 20.31
CA LYS A 83 34.40 -57.18 21.22
C LYS A 83 34.31 -56.45 22.56
N GLU A 84 33.14 -55.92 22.87
CA GLU A 84 32.82 -55.34 24.18
C GLU A 84 31.75 -56.21 24.84
N TYR A 85 31.97 -56.65 26.09
CA TYR A 85 31.01 -57.44 26.87
C TYR A 85 30.42 -58.66 26.15
N GLY A 86 31.22 -59.38 25.35
CA GLY A 86 30.79 -60.59 24.64
C GLY A 86 30.00 -60.36 23.35
N ALA A 87 29.76 -59.10 22.94
CA ALA A 87 29.13 -58.74 21.67
C ALA A 87 30.12 -58.06 20.72
N GLU A 88 30.00 -58.34 19.42
CA GLU A 88 30.78 -57.66 18.38
C GLU A 88 30.15 -56.29 18.07
N VAL A 89 30.87 -55.22 18.43
CA VAL A 89 30.46 -53.83 18.20
C VAL A 89 31.22 -53.29 16.99
N GLN A 90 30.47 -52.73 16.03
CA GLN A 90 31.02 -52.11 14.82
C GLN A 90 31.15 -50.60 15.01
N TYR A 91 32.37 -50.06 14.90
CA TYR A 91 32.64 -48.63 14.95
C TYR A 91 32.92 -48.10 13.54
N VAL A 92 32.04 -47.25 13.02
CA VAL A 92 32.26 -46.58 11.74
C VAL A 92 33.03 -45.28 11.99
N VAL A 93 34.15 -45.10 11.29
CA VAL A 93 35.00 -43.92 11.42
C VAL A 93 34.61 -42.87 10.37
N TYR A 94 34.59 -41.61 10.78
CA TYR A 94 34.36 -40.47 9.90
C TYR A 94 35.47 -39.43 10.04
N ASN A 95 35.87 -38.81 8.92
CA ASN A 95 36.76 -37.66 8.94
C ASN A 95 35.94 -36.42 9.25
N SER A 96 36.35 -35.72 10.29
CA SER A 96 35.53 -34.71 10.91
C SER A 96 35.90 -33.33 10.35
N LYS A 97 34.91 -32.57 9.85
CA LYS A 97 35.13 -31.24 9.24
C LYS A 97 35.02 -30.14 10.27
N VAL A 98 35.98 -29.22 10.27
CA VAL A 98 35.89 -27.95 11.02
C VAL A 98 34.75 -27.11 10.40
N PRO A 99 33.70 -26.75 11.16
CA PRO A 99 32.66 -25.87 10.66
C PRO A 99 33.26 -24.52 10.25
N SER A 100 32.95 -24.03 9.05
CA SER A 100 33.31 -22.65 8.70
C SER A 100 32.55 -21.68 9.61
N ILE A 101 33.15 -20.53 9.90
CA ILE A 101 32.54 -19.44 10.69
C ILE A 101 31.16 -19.07 10.11
N TYR A 102 31.05 -19.12 8.78
CA TYR A 102 29.80 -18.88 8.06
C TYR A 102 28.71 -19.93 8.38
N GLY A 103 29.07 -21.21 8.45
CA GLY A 103 28.15 -22.29 8.82
C GLY A 103 27.66 -22.18 10.27
N ILE A 104 28.53 -21.78 11.20
CA ILE A 104 28.17 -21.54 12.60
C ILE A 104 27.18 -20.37 12.70
N ASN A 105 27.44 -19.27 11.99
CA ASN A 105 26.56 -18.10 11.97
C ASN A 105 25.18 -18.42 11.38
N GLN A 106 25.14 -19.21 10.32
CA GLN A 106 23.88 -19.68 9.73
C GLN A 106 23.07 -20.53 10.72
N GLN A 107 23.72 -21.40 11.48
CA GLN A 107 23.05 -22.21 12.51
C GLN A 107 22.57 -21.38 13.70
N LEU A 108 23.33 -20.38 14.14
CA LEU A 108 22.87 -19.45 15.18
C LEU A 108 21.66 -18.65 14.69
N ALA A 109 21.64 -18.26 13.42
CA ALA A 109 20.49 -17.59 12.82
C ALA A 109 19.26 -18.53 12.74
N GLU A 110 19.45 -19.78 12.34
CA GLU A 110 18.39 -20.80 12.29
C GLU A 110 17.88 -21.18 13.69
N ARG A 111 18.75 -21.31 14.70
CA ARG A 111 18.35 -21.50 16.10
C ARG A 111 17.58 -20.29 16.63
N LYS A 112 18.03 -19.06 16.38
CA LYS A 112 17.29 -17.85 16.76
C LYS A 112 15.92 -17.78 16.07
N ARG A 113 15.82 -18.21 14.81
CA ARG A 113 14.53 -18.32 14.10
C ARG A 113 13.64 -19.40 14.71
N ALA A 114 14.20 -20.56 15.03
CA ALA A 114 13.47 -21.66 15.66
C ALA A 114 13.05 -21.34 17.11
N GLU A 115 13.86 -20.61 17.87
CA GLU A 115 13.53 -20.09 19.19
C GLU A 115 12.46 -19.01 19.11
N ARG A 116 12.52 -18.11 18.12
CA ARG A 116 11.43 -17.16 17.86
C ARG A 116 10.14 -17.85 17.45
N ALA A 117 10.22 -18.89 16.62
CA ALA A 117 9.08 -19.71 16.23
C ALA A 117 8.51 -20.46 17.45
N ARG A 118 9.38 -20.93 18.36
CA ARG A 118 8.99 -21.57 19.62
C ARG A 118 8.46 -20.59 20.65
N SER A 119 8.97 -19.36 20.74
CA SER A 119 8.43 -18.33 21.63
C SER A 119 7.09 -17.80 21.11
N SER A 120 6.90 -17.76 19.78
CA SER A 120 5.60 -17.50 19.18
C SER A 120 4.63 -18.68 19.29
N SER A 121 5.14 -19.92 19.44
CA SER A 121 4.31 -21.11 19.68
C SER A 121 4.13 -21.44 21.15
N ALA A 122 4.98 -20.95 22.06
CA ALA A 122 4.83 -21.12 23.51
C ALA A 122 3.72 -20.21 24.06
N THR A 123 3.42 -19.12 23.37
CA THR A 123 2.20 -18.33 23.58
C THR A 123 0.98 -18.90 22.85
N ALA A 124 1.18 -19.86 21.94
CA ALA A 124 0.10 -20.63 21.35
C ALA A 124 -0.18 -21.86 22.22
N LEU A 125 -1.02 -21.67 23.25
CA LEU A 125 -1.70 -22.71 24.04
C LEU A 125 -0.90 -24.02 24.14
N GLU A 126 -0.04 -24.13 25.17
CA GLU A 126 0.54 -25.40 25.57
C GLU A 126 -0.54 -26.48 25.49
N THR A 127 -0.33 -27.46 24.63
CA THR A 127 -1.24 -28.58 24.43
C THR A 127 -1.32 -29.35 25.74
N TYR A 128 -2.34 -29.06 26.54
CA TYR A 128 -2.71 -29.87 27.69
C TYR A 128 -3.22 -31.20 27.16
N GLU A 129 -2.35 -32.22 27.19
CA GLU A 129 -2.76 -33.61 27.03
C GLU A 129 -3.51 -34.01 28.31
N LEU A 130 -4.82 -33.75 28.33
CA LEU A 130 -5.72 -34.29 29.34
C LEU A 130 -5.95 -35.76 29.00
N GLU A 131 -5.33 -36.65 29.77
CA GLU A 131 -5.60 -38.09 29.69
C GLU A 131 -7.10 -38.35 29.87
N PHE A 132 -7.65 -39.18 28.99
CA PHE A 132 -9.08 -39.45 28.91
C PHE A 132 -9.52 -40.22 30.17
N GLY A 133 -10.03 -39.53 31.19
CA GLY A 133 -10.62 -40.17 32.38
C GLY A 133 -10.48 -39.45 33.73
N GLN A 134 -9.75 -38.34 33.84
CA GLN A 134 -9.61 -37.63 35.13
C GLN A 134 -10.59 -36.44 35.27
N GLY A 135 -11.11 -36.26 36.49
CA GLY A 135 -12.38 -35.61 36.85
C GLY A 135 -12.58 -34.15 36.46
N GLU A 136 -13.85 -33.73 36.49
CA GLU A 136 -14.36 -32.42 36.06
C GLU A 136 -13.60 -31.22 36.67
N ALA A 137 -13.11 -31.34 37.91
CA ALA A 137 -12.32 -30.31 38.58
C ALA A 137 -11.02 -29.95 37.82
N LEU A 138 -10.29 -30.95 37.30
CA LEU A 138 -9.06 -30.71 36.54
C LEU A 138 -9.35 -30.11 35.16
N ARG A 139 -10.51 -30.43 34.58
CA ARG A 139 -10.97 -29.81 33.32
C ARG A 139 -11.36 -28.34 33.53
N GLU A 140 -11.97 -28.00 34.65
CA GLU A 140 -12.27 -26.62 35.00
C GLU A 140 -11.01 -25.80 35.24
N GLU A 141 -10.01 -26.36 35.92
CA GLU A 141 -8.72 -25.71 36.15
C GLU A 141 -7.96 -25.48 34.84
N ALA A 142 -7.91 -26.48 33.96
CA ALA A 142 -7.35 -26.34 32.62
C ALA A 142 -8.09 -25.25 31.82
N ARG A 143 -9.43 -25.22 31.89
CA ARG A 143 -10.25 -24.20 31.23
C ARG A 143 -9.99 -22.80 31.79
N ARG A 144 -9.85 -22.65 33.11
CA ARG A 144 -9.49 -21.38 33.76
C ARG A 144 -8.09 -20.93 33.35
N HIS A 145 -7.13 -21.84 33.23
CA HIS A 145 -5.78 -21.53 32.81
C HIS A 145 -5.71 -21.10 31.34
N ILE A 146 -6.43 -21.81 30.46
CA ILE A 146 -6.58 -21.46 29.04
C ILE A 146 -7.24 -20.08 28.88
N LEU A 147 -8.29 -19.80 29.65
CA LEU A 147 -8.96 -18.50 29.62
C LEU A 147 -8.06 -17.37 30.09
N ARG A 148 -7.25 -17.57 31.14
CA ARG A 148 -6.25 -16.57 31.57
C ARG A 148 -5.18 -16.36 30.50
N GLY A 149 -4.70 -17.42 29.86
CA GLY A 149 -3.76 -17.32 28.75
C GLY A 149 -4.32 -16.53 27.57
N LEU A 150 -5.59 -16.78 27.20
CA LEU A 150 -6.28 -16.02 26.14
C LEU A 150 -6.53 -14.56 26.53
N GLN A 151 -6.84 -14.28 27.80
CA GLN A 151 -6.98 -12.91 28.30
C GLN A 151 -5.66 -12.14 28.21
N LEU A 152 -4.54 -12.75 28.60
CA LEU A 152 -3.21 -12.14 28.48
C LEU A 152 -2.83 -11.89 27.02
N CYS A 153 -3.06 -12.87 26.13
CA CYS A 153 -2.82 -12.70 24.69
C CYS A 153 -3.68 -11.57 24.09
N ASN A 154 -4.94 -11.44 24.50
CA ASN A 154 -5.80 -10.34 24.06
C ASN A 154 -5.31 -8.99 24.58
N GLN A 155 -4.86 -8.91 25.83
CA GLN A 155 -4.28 -7.70 26.40
C GLN A 155 -2.99 -7.30 25.68
N GLU A 156 -2.14 -8.27 25.34
CA GLU A 156 -0.89 -8.02 24.60
C GLU A 156 -1.16 -7.61 23.13
N GLN A 157 -2.17 -8.19 22.49
CA GLN A 157 -2.60 -7.73 21.16
C GLN A 157 -3.19 -6.32 21.21
N ALA A 158 -3.96 -6.00 22.25
CA ALA A 158 -4.50 -4.66 22.45
C ALA A 158 -3.39 -3.63 22.75
N SER A 159 -2.35 -4.00 23.51
CA SER A 159 -1.20 -3.13 23.78
C SER A 159 -0.37 -2.91 22.52
N ARG A 160 -0.14 -3.95 21.71
CA ARG A 160 0.55 -3.83 20.41
C ARG A 160 -0.20 -2.93 19.44
N LYS A 161 -1.53 -3.07 19.32
CA LYS A 161 -2.35 -2.17 18.49
C LYS A 161 -2.24 -0.72 18.95
N LYS A 162 -2.30 -0.46 20.26
CA LYS A 162 -2.12 0.90 20.81
C LYS A 162 -0.72 1.46 20.53
N GLU A 163 0.31 0.60 20.55
CA GLU A 163 1.68 1.01 20.24
C GLU A 163 1.86 1.31 18.75
N GLU A 164 1.29 0.50 17.86
CA GLU A 164 1.25 0.76 16.41
C GLU A 164 0.50 2.06 16.09
N GLU A 165 -0.66 2.28 16.71
CA GLU A 165 -1.39 3.55 16.59
C GLU A 165 -0.58 4.76 17.07
N ARG A 166 0.21 4.61 18.15
CA ARG A 166 1.13 5.67 18.60
C ARG A 166 2.23 5.94 17.58
N ARG A 167 2.86 4.91 17.04
CA ARG A 167 3.90 5.03 16.01
C ARG A 167 3.35 5.67 14.73
N ASP A 168 2.12 5.34 14.34
CA ASP A 168 1.49 5.94 13.17
C ASP A 168 1.09 7.40 13.40
N ARG A 169 0.65 7.76 14.62
CA ARG A 169 0.45 9.17 15.00
C ARG A 169 1.76 9.94 14.97
N GLU A 170 2.85 9.39 15.50
CA GLU A 170 4.18 10.01 15.45
C GLU A 170 4.67 10.20 14.01
N ARG A 171 4.43 9.22 13.12
CA ARG A 171 4.72 9.33 11.69
C ARG A 171 3.90 10.43 11.02
N ARG A 172 2.61 10.52 11.32
CA ARG A 172 1.74 11.61 10.80
C ARG A 172 2.23 12.98 11.26
N ILE A 173 2.52 13.13 12.56
CA ILE A 173 3.07 14.38 13.11
C ILE A 173 4.43 14.71 12.48
N ALA A 174 5.28 13.72 12.22
CA ALA A 174 6.57 13.93 11.55
C ALA A 174 6.40 14.39 10.10
N LEU A 175 5.43 13.82 9.36
CA LEU A 175 5.10 14.24 8.00
C LEU A 175 4.49 15.65 7.98
N GLU A 176 3.59 15.96 8.90
CA GLU A 176 3.01 17.30 9.05
C GLU A 176 4.09 18.34 9.39
N LYS A 177 5.01 18.03 10.31
CA LYS A 177 6.17 18.90 10.61
C LYS A 177 7.10 19.07 9.41
N ALA A 178 7.33 18.02 8.62
CA ALA A 178 8.13 18.12 7.40
C ALA A 178 7.43 19.00 6.35
N HIS A 179 6.11 18.88 6.22
CA HIS A 179 5.31 19.70 5.33
C HIS A 179 5.30 21.17 5.76
N LEU A 180 5.16 21.47 7.06
CA LEU A 180 5.26 22.84 7.57
C LEU A 180 6.65 23.44 7.30
N ARG A 181 7.73 22.69 7.52
CA ARG A 181 9.08 23.15 7.17
C ARG A 181 9.27 23.40 5.68
N TYR A 182 8.62 22.61 4.84
CA TYR A 182 8.63 22.83 3.40
C TYR A 182 7.88 24.12 3.03
N LEU A 183 6.70 24.35 3.60
CA LEU A 183 5.94 25.58 3.41
C LEU A 183 6.68 26.82 3.94
N ASP A 184 7.36 26.72 5.09
CA ASP A 184 8.18 27.81 5.64
C ASP A 184 9.34 28.14 4.69
N ALA A 185 9.95 27.13 4.07
CA ALA A 185 11.02 27.31 3.09
C ALA A 185 10.51 27.90 1.76
N GLU A 186 9.31 27.52 1.31
CA GLU A 186 8.66 28.15 0.16
C GLU A 186 8.26 29.60 0.45
N ALA A 187 7.71 29.88 1.64
CA ALA A 187 7.41 31.23 2.08
C ALA A 187 8.67 32.11 2.09
N ALA A 188 9.79 31.62 2.64
CA ALA A 188 11.06 32.34 2.61
C ALA A 188 11.55 32.66 1.18
N ARG A 189 11.42 31.72 0.25
CA ARG A 189 11.77 31.95 -1.17
C ARG A 189 10.88 32.99 -1.82
N THR A 190 9.57 32.93 -1.59
CA THR A 190 8.64 33.93 -2.13
C THR A 190 8.85 35.32 -1.52
N GLU A 191 9.26 35.41 -0.25
CA GLU A 191 9.65 36.68 0.37
C GLU A 191 10.94 37.24 -0.24
N GLU A 192 11.94 36.41 -0.50
CA GLU A 192 13.18 36.81 -1.19
C GLU A 192 12.89 37.30 -2.62
N GLU A 193 12.07 36.59 -3.38
CA GLU A 193 11.63 37.00 -4.72
C GLU A 193 10.83 38.32 -4.67
N ALA A 194 9.94 38.48 -3.68
CA ALA A 194 9.20 39.73 -3.49
C ALA A 194 10.13 40.90 -3.12
N ARG A 195 11.17 40.66 -2.31
CA ARG A 195 12.20 41.68 -1.99
C ARG A 195 12.99 42.08 -3.23
N LEU A 196 13.42 41.12 -4.04
CA LEU A 196 14.11 41.40 -5.31
C LEU A 196 13.21 42.19 -6.27
N HIS A 197 11.93 41.85 -6.34
CA HIS A 197 10.98 42.55 -7.19
C HIS A 197 10.69 43.98 -6.70
N ARG A 198 10.66 44.22 -5.38
CA ARG A 198 10.55 45.57 -4.79
C ARG A 198 11.80 46.40 -5.06
N ALA A 199 12.99 45.84 -4.86
CA ALA A 199 14.25 46.51 -5.17
C ALA A 199 14.31 46.91 -6.66
N HIS A 200 13.87 46.02 -7.56
CA HIS A 200 13.80 46.34 -8.98
C HIS A 200 12.78 47.45 -9.30
N GLN A 201 11.61 47.44 -8.64
CA GLN A 201 10.62 48.52 -8.80
C GLN A 201 11.15 49.86 -8.28
N GLU A 202 11.86 49.89 -7.15
CA GLU A 202 12.50 51.09 -6.62
C GLU A 202 13.56 51.64 -7.56
N GLU A 203 14.35 50.79 -8.20
CA GLU A 203 15.31 51.19 -9.23
C GLU A 203 14.63 51.78 -10.47
N VAL A 204 13.52 51.18 -10.91
CA VAL A 204 12.72 51.69 -12.04
C VAL A 204 12.11 53.05 -11.69
N LEU A 205 11.57 53.22 -10.48
CA LEU A 205 11.03 54.48 -10.00
C LEU A 205 12.11 55.56 -9.87
N ARG A 206 13.32 55.20 -9.38
CA ARG A 206 14.47 56.11 -9.36
C ARG A 206 14.88 56.57 -10.77
N LYS A 207 14.92 55.64 -11.74
CA LYS A 207 15.22 55.97 -13.14
C LYS A 207 14.14 56.87 -13.75
N ALA A 208 12.86 56.58 -13.49
CA ALA A 208 11.74 57.38 -13.95
C ALA A 208 11.72 58.79 -13.32
N ALA A 209 12.02 58.90 -12.02
CA ALA A 209 12.15 60.18 -11.33
C ALA A 209 13.33 61.02 -11.87
N ALA A 210 14.47 60.38 -12.17
CA ALA A 210 15.61 61.04 -12.79
C ALA A 210 15.28 61.53 -14.22
N GLN A 211 14.55 60.74 -15.00
CA GLN A 211 14.07 61.14 -16.33
C GLN A 211 13.04 62.27 -16.26
N ALA A 212 12.11 62.24 -15.32
CA ALA A 212 11.14 63.31 -15.09
C ALA A 212 11.82 64.61 -14.62
N ALA A 213 12.85 64.52 -13.78
CA ALA A 213 13.66 65.67 -13.38
C ALA A 213 14.45 66.26 -14.56
N ALA A 214 14.99 65.41 -15.45
CA ALA A 214 15.63 65.86 -16.69
C ALA A 214 14.64 66.52 -17.65
N ALA A 215 13.44 65.94 -17.84
CA ALA A 215 12.37 66.51 -18.66
C ALA A 215 11.87 67.86 -18.12
N LYS A 216 11.77 68.02 -16.80
CA LYS A 216 11.43 69.32 -16.17
C LYS A 216 12.49 70.39 -16.39
N LYS A 217 13.78 70.03 -16.40
CA LYS A 217 14.87 70.96 -16.76
C LYS A 217 14.75 71.41 -18.22
N HIS A 218 14.44 70.50 -19.14
CA HIS A 218 14.20 70.84 -20.55
C HIS A 218 12.92 71.67 -20.79
N ALA A 219 11.86 71.46 -19.99
CA ALA A 219 10.64 72.26 -20.07
C ALA A 219 10.82 73.69 -19.53
N ALA A 220 11.65 73.87 -18.50
CA ALA A 220 11.96 75.19 -17.94
C ALA A 220 12.81 76.07 -18.90
N GLU A 221 13.56 75.44 -19.81
CA GLU A 221 14.33 76.15 -20.85
C GLU A 221 13.47 76.58 -22.05
N THR A 222 12.22 76.10 -22.17
CA THR A 222 11.36 76.31 -23.35
C THR A 222 10.09 77.15 -23.09
N SER A 223 9.75 77.50 -21.85
CA SER A 223 8.60 78.37 -21.56
C SER A 223 9.01 79.85 -21.35
N LYS A 224 9.33 80.53 -22.45
CA LYS A 224 9.13 81.98 -22.55
C LYS A 224 7.99 82.22 -23.52
N ASN A 225 7.00 82.97 -23.05
CA ASN A 225 5.80 83.43 -23.74
C ASN A 225 4.63 82.44 -23.69
N VAL A 226 3.54 82.85 -23.04
CA VAL A 226 2.26 83.23 -23.69
C VAL A 226 1.31 83.62 -22.55
N ASP A 227 1.08 84.92 -22.43
CA ASP A 227 -0.06 85.49 -21.70
C ASP A 227 -1.19 85.64 -22.73
N ASP A 228 -2.31 84.96 -22.53
CA ASP A 228 -3.55 85.25 -23.26
C ASP A 228 -4.70 85.38 -22.27
N ILE A 229 -5.19 86.62 -22.17
CA ILE A 229 -6.34 87.03 -21.39
C ILE A 229 -7.59 86.65 -22.18
N CYS A 230 -8.36 85.69 -21.67
CA CYS A 230 -9.66 85.32 -22.23
C CYS A 230 -10.77 85.90 -21.36
N VAL A 231 -11.47 86.90 -21.90
CA VAL A 231 -12.62 87.56 -21.26
C VAL A 231 -13.86 86.66 -21.37
N TRP A 232 -14.48 86.36 -20.22
CA TRP A 232 -15.66 85.51 -20.08
C TRP A 232 -16.95 86.29 -20.34
N ALA A 233 -17.71 85.91 -21.37
CA ALA A 233 -19.10 86.29 -21.56
C ALA A 233 -19.86 85.12 -22.22
N GLY A 234 -20.68 84.39 -21.46
CA GLY A 234 -21.48 83.29 -22.01
C GLY A 234 -21.92 82.21 -21.00
N ALA A 235 -22.50 82.57 -19.86
CA ALA A 235 -22.93 81.60 -18.85
C ALA A 235 -24.16 80.75 -19.28
N ASP A 236 -25.02 81.29 -20.15
CA ASP A 236 -26.32 80.67 -20.46
C ASP A 236 -26.28 79.63 -21.59
N GLU A 237 -25.35 79.76 -22.54
CA GLU A 237 -25.18 78.76 -23.62
C GLU A 237 -24.49 77.48 -23.13
N ASP A 238 -23.59 77.60 -22.16
CA ASP A 238 -22.87 76.47 -21.58
C ASP A 238 -23.78 75.57 -20.73
N GLU A 239 -24.77 76.15 -20.04
CA GLU A 239 -25.71 75.37 -19.25
C GLU A 239 -26.66 74.55 -20.13
N GLN A 240 -27.10 75.10 -21.26
CA GLN A 240 -27.91 74.37 -22.25
C GLN A 240 -27.10 73.23 -22.91
N ARG A 241 -25.83 73.47 -23.26
CA ARG A 241 -24.93 72.43 -23.79
C ARG A 241 -24.66 71.33 -22.77
N ARG A 242 -24.50 71.68 -21.48
CA ARG A 242 -24.36 70.70 -20.38
C ARG A 242 -25.61 69.88 -20.16
N ARG A 243 -26.81 70.48 -20.19
CA ARG A 243 -28.07 69.73 -20.07
C ARG A 243 -28.30 68.81 -21.26
N ALA A 244 -27.92 69.24 -22.47
CA ALA A 244 -27.98 68.40 -23.67
C ALA A 244 -26.98 67.24 -23.64
N SER A 245 -25.75 67.45 -23.14
CA SER A 245 -24.76 66.37 -22.99
C SER A 245 -25.19 65.36 -21.93
N GLN A 246 -25.74 65.82 -20.81
CA GLN A 246 -26.27 64.95 -19.76
C GLN A 246 -27.42 64.07 -20.27
N ARG A 247 -28.35 64.61 -21.07
CA ARG A 247 -29.42 63.82 -21.69
C ARG A 247 -28.87 62.74 -22.61
N ARG A 248 -27.93 63.09 -23.50
CA ARG A 248 -27.26 62.12 -24.38
C ARG A 248 -26.52 61.03 -23.60
N THR A 249 -25.83 61.39 -22.52
CA THR A 249 -25.15 60.39 -21.68
C THR A 249 -26.11 59.44 -20.97
N ARG A 250 -27.29 59.93 -20.54
CA ARG A 250 -28.33 59.08 -19.95
C ARG A 250 -28.94 58.14 -20.99
N GLU A 251 -29.24 58.64 -22.18
CA GLU A 251 -29.74 57.83 -23.31
C GLU A 251 -28.73 56.73 -23.70
N CYS A 252 -27.43 57.06 -23.75
CA CYS A 252 -26.37 56.07 -23.99
C CYS A 252 -26.25 55.05 -22.85
N ALA A 253 -26.40 55.48 -21.58
CA ALA A 253 -26.34 54.58 -20.44
C ALA A 253 -27.53 53.61 -20.41
N GLU A 254 -28.75 54.09 -20.69
CA GLU A 254 -29.95 53.26 -20.81
C GLU A 254 -29.86 52.28 -21.99
N ALA A 255 -29.31 52.72 -23.14
CA ALA A 255 -29.06 51.85 -24.27
C ALA A 255 -28.04 50.74 -23.94
N ASN A 256 -26.97 51.07 -23.21
CA ASN A 256 -25.97 50.10 -22.76
C ASN A 256 -26.57 49.10 -21.75
N GLN A 257 -27.42 49.55 -20.83
CA GLN A 257 -28.12 48.67 -19.90
C GLN A 257 -29.03 47.69 -20.64
N ARG A 258 -29.84 48.16 -21.59
CA ARG A 258 -30.69 47.29 -22.42
C ARG A 258 -29.89 46.29 -23.25
N MET A 259 -28.74 46.69 -23.78
CA MET A 259 -27.84 45.78 -24.52
C MET A 259 -27.21 44.73 -23.60
N ALA A 260 -26.81 45.12 -22.39
CA ALA A 260 -26.27 44.19 -21.40
C ALA A 260 -27.34 43.18 -20.91
N GLU A 261 -28.58 43.63 -20.72
CA GLU A 261 -29.71 42.75 -20.37
C GLU A 261 -30.04 41.77 -21.49
N ARG A 262 -30.03 42.21 -22.75
CA ARG A 262 -30.21 41.32 -23.91
C ARG A 262 -29.10 40.28 -24.01
N GLN A 263 -27.84 40.68 -23.84
CA GLN A 263 -26.72 39.73 -23.84
C GLN A 263 -26.79 38.74 -22.66
N ARG A 264 -27.24 39.18 -21.48
CA ARG A 264 -27.48 38.28 -20.34
C ARG A 264 -28.61 37.30 -20.63
N ALA A 265 -29.70 37.77 -21.24
CA ALA A 265 -30.82 36.90 -21.64
C ALA A 265 -30.40 35.88 -22.71
N GLU A 266 -29.62 36.28 -23.72
CA GLU A 266 -29.08 35.39 -24.74
C GLU A 266 -28.13 34.33 -24.16
N ARG A 267 -27.23 34.73 -23.25
CA ARG A 267 -26.34 33.78 -22.55
C ARG A 267 -27.12 32.79 -21.69
N ASN A 268 -28.10 33.26 -20.94
CA ASN A 268 -28.94 32.38 -20.14
C ASN A 268 -29.74 31.40 -21.02
N ALA A 269 -30.22 31.86 -22.19
CA ALA A 269 -30.90 31.01 -23.15
C ALA A 269 -29.96 29.97 -23.79
N SER A 270 -28.71 30.35 -24.13
CA SER A 270 -27.73 29.40 -24.66
C SER A 270 -27.30 28.37 -23.61
N GLU A 271 -27.09 28.80 -22.36
CA GLU A 271 -26.75 27.89 -21.25
C GLU A 271 -27.90 26.92 -20.94
N ALA A 272 -29.15 27.37 -21.00
CA ALA A 272 -30.31 26.50 -20.84
C ALA A 272 -30.38 25.46 -21.99
N ALA A 273 -30.16 25.88 -23.23
CA ALA A 273 -30.14 24.98 -24.39
C ALA A 273 -29.01 23.94 -24.31
N GLU A 274 -27.82 24.33 -23.86
CA GLU A 274 -26.69 23.39 -23.63
C GLU A 274 -26.96 22.40 -22.50
N ARG A 275 -27.62 22.85 -21.41
CA ARG A 275 -28.05 21.97 -20.32
C ARG A 275 -29.10 20.96 -20.78
N GLU A 276 -30.01 21.34 -21.67
CA GLU A 276 -30.97 20.39 -22.26
C GLU A 276 -30.29 19.39 -23.19
N ARG A 277 -29.39 19.85 -24.08
CA ARG A 277 -28.63 18.95 -24.97
C ARG A 277 -27.81 17.93 -24.18
N SER A 278 -27.08 18.38 -23.17
CA SER A 278 -26.29 17.48 -22.31
C SER A 278 -27.15 16.51 -21.49
N ARG A 279 -28.38 16.89 -21.11
CA ARG A 279 -29.34 15.96 -20.48
C ARG A 279 -29.83 14.89 -21.48
N VAL A 280 -30.13 15.27 -22.71
CA VAL A 280 -30.55 14.34 -23.77
C VAL A 280 -29.42 13.37 -24.11
N GLU A 281 -28.19 13.86 -24.30
CA GLU A 281 -27.01 13.02 -24.56
C GLU A 281 -26.77 12.01 -23.44
N ARG A 282 -26.88 12.42 -22.16
CA ARG A 282 -26.75 11.51 -21.01
C ARG A 282 -27.84 10.43 -21.02
N ALA A 283 -29.08 10.80 -21.33
CA ALA A 283 -30.19 9.85 -21.41
C ALA A 283 -30.00 8.85 -22.56
N GLU A 284 -29.47 9.29 -23.71
CA GLU A 284 -29.15 8.42 -24.84
C GLU A 284 -28.00 7.46 -24.53
N VAL A 285 -26.94 7.93 -23.87
CA VAL A 285 -25.82 7.10 -23.42
C VAL A 285 -26.28 6.05 -22.40
N GLU A 286 -27.13 6.43 -21.44
CA GLU A 286 -27.72 5.47 -20.50
C GLU A 286 -28.59 4.42 -21.19
N ARG A 287 -29.38 4.83 -22.19
CA ARG A 287 -30.19 3.91 -22.98
C ARG A 287 -29.32 2.93 -23.76
N GLN A 288 -28.27 3.39 -24.43
CA GLN A 288 -27.32 2.53 -25.13
C GLN A 288 -26.61 1.56 -24.19
N ALA A 289 -26.22 2.01 -22.99
CA ALA A 289 -25.62 1.14 -21.97
C ALA A 289 -26.60 0.06 -21.48
N ARG A 290 -27.89 0.37 -21.31
CA ARG A 290 -28.93 -0.61 -20.95
C ARG A 290 -29.15 -1.62 -22.09
N GLU A 291 -29.23 -1.17 -23.33
CA GLU A 291 -29.36 -2.06 -24.50
C GLU A 291 -28.12 -2.96 -24.71
N ALA A 292 -26.92 -2.46 -24.39
CA ALA A 292 -25.69 -3.27 -24.42
C ALA A 292 -25.72 -4.37 -23.34
N ARG A 293 -26.11 -4.03 -22.11
CA ARG A 293 -26.25 -4.98 -20.99
C ARG A 293 -27.27 -6.08 -21.29
N THR A 294 -28.41 -5.76 -21.90
CA THR A 294 -29.41 -6.78 -22.27
C THR A 294 -28.90 -7.70 -23.38
N ARG A 295 -28.16 -7.17 -24.37
CA ARG A 295 -27.51 -7.98 -25.42
C ARG A 295 -26.44 -8.90 -24.85
N GLU A 296 -25.64 -8.43 -23.90
CA GLU A 296 -24.63 -9.25 -23.22
C GLU A 296 -25.27 -10.35 -22.36
N ALA A 297 -26.31 -10.03 -21.59
CA ALA A 297 -27.06 -11.01 -20.82
C ALA A 297 -27.68 -12.10 -21.72
N ALA A 298 -28.25 -11.71 -22.88
CA ALA A 298 -28.79 -12.67 -23.85
C ALA A 298 -27.70 -13.56 -24.47
N LYS A 299 -26.49 -13.03 -24.73
CA LYS A 299 -25.35 -13.82 -25.19
C LYS A 299 -24.88 -14.81 -24.11
N GLN A 300 -24.84 -14.39 -22.85
CA GLN A 300 -24.47 -15.25 -21.72
C GLN A 300 -25.49 -16.38 -21.52
N GLN A 301 -26.79 -16.09 -21.64
CA GLN A 301 -27.84 -17.10 -21.59
C GLN A 301 -27.70 -18.14 -22.70
N ARG A 302 -27.49 -17.70 -23.95
CA ARG A 302 -27.26 -18.60 -25.09
C ARG A 302 -26.02 -19.48 -24.91
N ALA A 303 -24.93 -18.92 -24.37
CA ALA A 303 -23.72 -19.67 -24.06
C ALA A 303 -23.94 -20.70 -22.95
N ALA A 304 -24.69 -20.34 -21.91
CA ALA A 304 -25.06 -21.26 -20.83
C ALA A 304 -25.97 -22.39 -21.31
N GLU A 305 -26.92 -22.11 -22.20
CA GLU A 305 -27.78 -23.13 -22.83
C GLU A 305 -26.99 -24.05 -23.77
N ALA A 306 -26.02 -23.54 -24.52
CA ALA A 306 -25.14 -24.36 -25.35
C ALA A 306 -24.32 -25.34 -24.50
N LEU A 307 -23.75 -24.88 -23.38
CA LEU A 307 -23.03 -25.74 -22.43
C LEU A 307 -23.93 -26.82 -21.82
N ARG A 308 -25.21 -26.51 -21.52
CA ARG A 308 -26.16 -27.52 -21.04
C ARG A 308 -26.44 -28.60 -22.08
N ARG A 309 -26.64 -28.20 -23.35
CA ARG A 309 -26.85 -29.15 -24.46
C ARG A 309 -25.63 -30.04 -24.71
N GLU A 310 -24.42 -29.50 -24.60
CA GLU A 310 -23.18 -30.31 -24.70
C GLU A 310 -23.09 -31.33 -23.55
N GLN A 311 -23.41 -30.93 -22.33
CA GLN A 311 -23.43 -31.83 -21.17
C GLN A 311 -24.51 -32.91 -21.29
N GLU A 312 -25.68 -32.59 -21.83
CA GLU A 312 -26.75 -33.55 -22.11
C GLU A 312 -26.35 -34.54 -23.21
N ALA A 313 -25.76 -34.06 -24.31
CA ALA A 313 -25.24 -34.91 -25.37
C ALA A 313 -24.10 -35.84 -24.88
N GLU A 314 -23.24 -35.38 -23.97
CA GLU A 314 -22.24 -36.24 -23.34
C GLU A 314 -22.85 -37.31 -22.43
N ARG A 315 -23.92 -36.97 -21.70
CA ARG A 315 -24.66 -37.94 -20.85
C ARG A 315 -25.35 -39.01 -21.70
N GLU A 316 -25.96 -38.62 -22.82
CA GLU A 316 -26.58 -39.55 -23.76
C GLU A 316 -25.54 -40.49 -24.39
N ARG A 317 -24.36 -39.97 -24.79
CA ARG A 317 -23.24 -40.80 -25.29
C ARG A 317 -22.75 -41.81 -24.26
N ARG A 318 -22.70 -41.44 -22.97
CA ARG A 318 -22.34 -42.34 -21.87
C ARG A 318 -23.41 -43.41 -21.61
N LEU A 319 -24.68 -43.07 -21.77
CA LEU A 319 -25.78 -44.03 -21.61
C LEU A 319 -25.81 -45.05 -22.76
N VAL A 320 -25.63 -44.61 -24.00
CA VAL A 320 -25.58 -45.48 -25.19
C VAL A 320 -24.38 -46.44 -25.16
N THR A 321 -23.22 -45.98 -24.70
CA THR A 321 -22.03 -46.84 -24.55
C THR A 321 -22.16 -47.84 -23.40
N SER A 322 -22.93 -47.53 -22.35
CA SER A 322 -23.24 -48.49 -21.27
C SER A 322 -24.22 -49.60 -21.69
N ALA A 323 -25.10 -49.34 -22.67
CA ALA A 323 -26.09 -50.29 -23.16
C ALA A 323 -25.55 -51.28 -24.21
N ALA A 324 -24.46 -50.96 -24.91
CA ALA A 324 -23.90 -51.77 -26.00
C ALA A 324 -22.79 -52.77 -25.56
N GLY A 325 -22.47 -52.84 -24.26
CA GLY A 325 -21.32 -53.59 -23.75
C GLY A 325 -21.61 -54.95 -23.13
N ARG A 326 -22.31 -55.87 -23.82
CA ARG A 326 -22.39 -57.28 -23.40
C ARG A 326 -22.41 -58.22 -24.61
N ARG A 327 -21.22 -58.55 -25.13
CA ARG A 327 -20.94 -59.81 -25.84
C ARG A 327 -19.43 -59.98 -25.94
N ALA A 328 -18.87 -60.78 -25.02
CA ALA A 328 -17.51 -61.28 -25.15
C ALA A 328 -17.55 -62.58 -25.96
N SER A 329 -16.84 -62.59 -27.09
CA SER A 329 -16.53 -63.79 -27.86
C SER A 329 -15.26 -64.44 -27.31
N PRO A 330 -15.15 -65.78 -27.26
CA PRO A 330 -13.99 -66.46 -26.71
C PRO A 330 -12.95 -66.75 -27.80
N ALA A 331 -11.72 -66.28 -27.62
CA ALA A 331 -10.50 -66.80 -28.25
C ALA A 331 -9.25 -66.16 -27.62
N PRO A 332 -8.06 -66.72 -27.84
CA PRO A 332 -7.57 -68.01 -27.38
C PRO A 332 -6.56 -67.81 -26.23
N VAL A 333 -6.16 -68.93 -25.62
CA VAL A 333 -5.36 -69.03 -24.41
C VAL A 333 -4.00 -68.31 -24.55
N GLY A 334 -3.93 -67.09 -24.00
CA GLY A 334 -2.70 -66.42 -23.56
C GLY A 334 -2.92 -65.95 -22.13
N SER A 335 -1.89 -66.04 -21.28
CA SER A 335 -1.96 -65.71 -19.85
C SER A 335 -2.74 -64.41 -19.61
N LEU A 336 -3.84 -64.50 -18.84
CA LEU A 336 -4.72 -63.38 -18.51
C LEU A 336 -3.99 -62.22 -17.82
N PHE A 337 -2.84 -62.51 -17.20
CA PHE A 337 -1.99 -61.53 -16.55
C PHE A 337 -1.26 -60.61 -17.55
N ASP A 338 -0.75 -61.16 -18.66
CA ASP A 338 0.05 -60.39 -19.62
C ASP A 338 -0.83 -59.38 -20.39
N PHE A 339 -2.09 -59.73 -20.66
CA PHE A 339 -3.05 -58.83 -21.28
C PHE A 339 -3.55 -57.72 -20.33
N ALA A 340 -3.64 -58.01 -19.04
CA ALA A 340 -3.99 -57.01 -18.02
C ALA A 340 -2.85 -56.00 -17.85
N GLU A 341 -1.60 -56.46 -17.74
CA GLU A 341 -0.43 -55.57 -17.65
C GLU A 341 -0.20 -54.75 -18.93
N GLN A 342 -0.45 -55.33 -20.11
CA GLN A 342 -0.39 -54.58 -21.37
C GLN A 342 -1.50 -53.53 -21.49
N ARG A 343 -2.70 -53.79 -20.96
CA ARG A 343 -3.77 -52.79 -20.90
C ARG A 343 -3.46 -51.68 -19.91
N GLU A 344 -3.01 -52.02 -18.71
CA GLU A 344 -2.65 -51.03 -17.69
C GLU A 344 -1.46 -50.16 -18.13
N SER A 345 -0.45 -50.73 -18.79
CA SER A 345 0.66 -49.96 -19.34
C SER A 345 0.23 -49.06 -20.51
N GLN A 346 -0.66 -49.51 -21.39
CA GLN A 346 -1.22 -48.66 -22.45
C GLN A 346 -2.15 -47.56 -21.91
N GLU A 347 -2.92 -47.84 -20.87
CA GLU A 347 -3.76 -46.86 -20.19
C GLU A 347 -2.92 -45.84 -19.42
N ALA A 348 -1.83 -46.26 -18.78
CA ALA A 348 -0.87 -45.37 -18.14
C ALA A 348 -0.17 -44.45 -19.14
N LEU A 349 0.19 -44.95 -20.33
CA LEU A 349 0.75 -44.14 -21.42
C LEU A 349 -0.25 -43.12 -21.96
N ARG A 350 -1.52 -43.52 -22.15
CA ARG A 350 -2.59 -42.59 -22.57
C ARG A 350 -2.89 -41.54 -21.50
N ALA A 351 -2.87 -41.91 -20.22
CA ALA A 351 -3.01 -40.97 -19.11
C ALA A 351 -1.84 -39.97 -19.05
N GLN A 352 -0.61 -40.43 -19.29
CA GLN A 352 0.56 -39.55 -19.40
C GLN A 352 0.45 -38.58 -20.58
N GLN A 353 -0.04 -39.04 -21.73
CA GLN A 353 -0.23 -38.18 -22.90
C GLN A 353 -1.30 -37.11 -22.64
N ARG A 354 -2.44 -37.48 -22.04
CA ARG A 354 -3.48 -36.52 -21.63
C ARG A 354 -2.96 -35.48 -20.64
N LEU A 355 -2.16 -35.89 -19.65
CA LEU A 355 -1.54 -34.96 -18.71
C LEU A 355 -0.60 -33.97 -19.42
N ARG A 356 0.14 -34.42 -20.45
CA ARG A 356 1.00 -33.53 -21.25
C ARG A 356 0.18 -32.55 -22.09
N GLU A 357 -0.92 -33.02 -22.69
CA GLU A 357 -1.85 -32.18 -23.45
C GLU A 357 -2.53 -31.14 -22.56
N ASP A 358 -3.02 -31.54 -21.38
CA ASP A 358 -3.64 -30.63 -20.40
C ASP A 358 -2.64 -29.59 -19.88
N MET A 359 -1.38 -29.98 -19.63
CA MET A 359 -0.33 -29.04 -19.27
C MET A 359 -0.02 -28.07 -20.41
N ALA A 360 0.00 -28.54 -21.66
CA ALA A 360 0.23 -27.68 -22.83
C ALA A 360 -0.93 -26.70 -23.06
N ILE A 361 -2.18 -27.13 -22.86
CA ILE A 361 -3.37 -26.28 -22.93
C ILE A 361 -3.35 -25.24 -21.81
N ASN A 362 -3.03 -25.65 -20.58
CA ASN A 362 -2.90 -24.74 -19.44
C ASN A 362 -1.75 -23.72 -19.63
N ALA A 363 -0.63 -24.13 -20.23
CA ALA A 363 0.46 -23.23 -20.56
C ALA A 363 0.01 -22.17 -21.59
N ARG A 364 -0.67 -22.56 -22.67
CA ARG A 364 -1.21 -21.64 -23.68
C ARG A 364 -2.24 -20.67 -23.10
N LEU A 365 -3.14 -21.16 -22.23
CA LEU A 365 -4.12 -20.32 -21.52
C LEU A 365 -3.44 -19.34 -20.55
N ALA A 366 -2.39 -19.78 -19.85
CA ALA A 366 -1.63 -18.91 -18.97
C ALA A 366 -0.87 -17.83 -19.73
N GLU A 367 -0.30 -18.15 -20.90
CA GLU A 367 0.34 -17.19 -21.79
C GLU A 367 -0.67 -16.18 -22.35
N ALA A 368 -1.84 -16.63 -22.83
CA ALA A 368 -2.92 -15.75 -23.30
C ALA A 368 -3.44 -14.80 -22.21
N ARG A 369 -3.55 -15.28 -20.95
CA ARG A 369 -3.91 -14.42 -19.82
C ARG A 369 -2.83 -13.39 -19.50
N ARG A 370 -1.55 -13.77 -19.64
CA ARG A 370 -0.42 -12.84 -19.44
C ARG A 370 -0.37 -11.77 -20.53
N THR A 371 -0.67 -12.10 -21.78
CA THR A 371 -0.73 -11.11 -22.87
C THR A 371 -1.91 -10.17 -22.68
N GLN A 372 -3.11 -10.68 -22.37
CA GLN A 372 -4.28 -9.87 -22.04
C GLN A 372 -4.02 -8.91 -20.88
N ALA A 373 -3.44 -9.41 -19.77
CA ALA A 373 -3.10 -8.56 -18.62
C ALA A 373 -2.03 -7.49 -18.95
N ARG A 374 -1.14 -7.74 -19.92
CA ARG A 374 -0.18 -6.73 -20.40
C ARG A 374 -0.88 -5.68 -21.25
N GLU A 375 -1.76 -6.08 -22.16
CA GLU A 375 -2.55 -5.18 -23.00
C GLU A 375 -3.50 -4.30 -22.17
N GLU A 376 -4.15 -4.85 -21.14
CA GLU A 376 -4.97 -4.09 -20.20
C GLU A 376 -4.16 -3.03 -19.45
N ARG A 377 -3.00 -3.41 -18.90
CA ARG A 377 -2.09 -2.45 -18.25
C ARG A 377 -1.58 -1.37 -19.21
N GLU A 378 -1.36 -1.70 -20.48
CA GLU A 378 -1.01 -0.71 -21.49
C GLU A 378 -2.17 0.23 -21.82
N ARG A 379 -3.41 -0.28 -21.88
CA ARG A 379 -4.61 0.55 -22.06
C ARG A 379 -4.80 1.49 -20.88
N GLU A 380 -4.68 0.99 -19.65
CA GLU A 380 -4.73 1.79 -18.42
C GLU A 380 -3.65 2.90 -18.44
N ARG A 381 -2.42 2.58 -18.88
CA ARG A 381 -1.36 3.59 -19.01
C ARG A 381 -1.68 4.65 -20.07
N ARG A 382 -2.26 4.25 -21.21
CA ARG A 382 -2.66 5.19 -22.27
C ARG A 382 -3.81 6.08 -21.82
N GLU A 383 -4.78 5.54 -21.09
CA GLU A 383 -5.89 6.30 -20.52
C GLU A 383 -5.41 7.26 -19.43
N ALA A 384 -4.54 6.80 -18.52
CA ALA A 384 -3.93 7.66 -17.51
C ALA A 384 -3.11 8.80 -18.13
N ALA A 385 -2.36 8.53 -19.21
CA ALA A 385 -1.63 9.56 -19.95
C ALA A 385 -2.59 10.58 -20.58
N ARG A 386 -3.69 10.13 -21.22
CA ARG A 386 -4.71 11.02 -21.79
C ARG A 386 -5.36 11.91 -20.75
N VAL A 387 -5.67 11.37 -19.57
CA VAL A 387 -6.24 12.14 -18.46
C VAL A 387 -5.22 13.15 -17.93
N ALA A 388 -3.95 12.77 -17.80
CA ALA A 388 -2.88 13.68 -17.39
C ALA A 388 -2.70 14.83 -18.41
N ASP A 389 -2.71 14.53 -19.70
CA ASP A 389 -2.59 15.52 -20.77
C ASP A 389 -3.80 16.48 -20.79
N ALA A 390 -5.01 15.96 -20.58
CA ALA A 390 -6.23 16.77 -20.47
C ALA A 390 -6.17 17.71 -19.26
N ASN A 391 -5.79 17.20 -18.08
CA ASN A 391 -5.63 17.99 -16.87
C ASN A 391 -4.56 19.07 -17.04
N PHE A 392 -3.46 18.77 -17.73
CA PHE A 392 -2.41 19.74 -18.02
C PHE A 392 -2.90 20.84 -18.98
N ALA A 393 -3.68 20.48 -20.01
CA ALA A 393 -4.28 21.44 -20.92
C ALA A 393 -5.27 22.38 -20.19
N ASP A 394 -6.08 21.83 -19.28
CA ASP A 394 -7.01 22.63 -18.48
C ASP A 394 -6.28 23.54 -17.48
N PHE A 395 -5.22 23.05 -16.83
CA PHE A 395 -4.35 23.88 -16.00
C PHE A 395 -3.73 25.04 -16.80
N GLN A 396 -3.26 24.80 -18.03
CA GLN A 396 -2.75 25.88 -18.89
C GLN A 396 -3.82 26.91 -19.24
N ARG A 397 -5.07 26.48 -19.50
CA ARG A 397 -6.20 27.37 -19.75
C ARG A 397 -6.52 28.22 -18.51
N GLU A 398 -6.54 27.62 -17.32
CA GLU A 398 -6.75 28.35 -16.06
C GLU A 398 -5.64 29.37 -15.80
N VAL A 399 -4.38 29.01 -16.05
CA VAL A 399 -3.25 29.95 -15.93
C VAL A 399 -3.40 31.11 -16.93
N ALA A 400 -3.80 30.84 -18.17
CA ALA A 400 -4.07 31.88 -19.16
C ALA A 400 -5.23 32.80 -18.75
N GLN A 401 -6.33 32.24 -18.23
CA GLN A 401 -7.46 33.00 -17.69
C GLN A 401 -7.07 33.83 -16.48
N SER A 402 -6.25 33.29 -15.56
CA SER A 402 -5.73 34.00 -14.40
C SER A 402 -4.85 35.18 -14.81
N ARG A 403 -3.99 35.00 -15.82
CA ARG A 403 -3.20 36.10 -16.41
C ARG A 403 -4.10 37.19 -17.01
N LEU A 404 -5.15 36.81 -17.74
CA LEU A 404 -6.12 37.76 -18.30
C LEU A 404 -6.86 38.52 -17.20
N ARG A 405 -7.31 37.85 -16.13
CA ARG A 405 -7.95 38.49 -14.97
C ARG A 405 -7.02 39.49 -14.30
N ARG A 406 -5.77 39.11 -14.01
CA ARG A 406 -4.76 40.03 -13.45
C ARG A 406 -4.49 41.24 -14.34
N MET A 407 -4.52 41.06 -15.66
CA MET A 407 -4.39 42.18 -16.61
C MET A 407 -5.62 43.08 -16.61
N GLN A 408 -6.82 42.53 -16.46
CA GLN A 408 -8.06 43.29 -16.32
C GLN A 408 -8.09 44.06 -14.99
N GLU A 409 -7.79 43.42 -13.86
CA GLU A 409 -7.68 44.06 -12.54
C GLU A 409 -6.66 45.20 -12.56
N ARG A 410 -5.50 45.02 -13.23
CA ARG A 410 -4.51 46.09 -13.39
C ARG A 410 -5.01 47.25 -14.25
N LYS A 411 -5.85 47.00 -15.26
CA LYS A 411 -6.48 48.06 -16.05
C LYS A 411 -7.51 48.80 -15.20
N GLU A 412 -8.39 48.07 -14.51
CA GLU A 412 -9.39 48.65 -13.61
C GLU A 412 -8.75 49.50 -12.50
N LEU A 413 -7.63 49.06 -11.93
CA LEU A 413 -6.88 49.85 -10.94
C LEU A 413 -6.26 51.12 -11.54
N ARG A 414 -5.81 51.08 -12.80
CA ARG A 414 -5.30 52.27 -13.50
C ARG A 414 -6.43 53.23 -13.83
N ASP A 415 -7.53 52.72 -14.37
CA ASP A 415 -8.73 53.51 -14.68
C ASP A 415 -9.29 54.15 -13.39
N ALA A 416 -9.34 53.41 -12.28
CA ALA A 416 -9.75 53.93 -10.98
C ALA A 416 -8.78 55.00 -10.44
N ALA A 417 -7.47 54.84 -10.64
CA ALA A 417 -6.48 55.84 -10.27
C ALA A 417 -6.59 57.11 -11.13
N GLU A 418 -6.86 56.97 -12.43
CA GLU A 418 -7.08 58.08 -13.36
C GLU A 418 -8.37 58.83 -13.02
N VAL A 419 -9.47 58.11 -12.71
CA VAL A 419 -10.72 58.72 -12.24
C VAL A 419 -10.50 59.42 -10.89
N ALA A 420 -9.78 58.81 -9.95
CA ALA A 420 -9.46 59.43 -8.66
C ALA A 420 -8.60 60.69 -8.83
N ALA A 421 -7.63 60.68 -9.76
CA ALA A 421 -6.81 61.85 -10.09
C ALA A 421 -7.64 62.94 -10.77
N ALA A 422 -8.57 62.59 -11.67
CA ALA A 422 -9.50 63.52 -12.29
C ALA A 422 -10.40 64.17 -11.23
N VAL A 423 -11.00 63.37 -10.34
CA VAL A 423 -11.82 63.87 -9.21
C VAL A 423 -11.02 64.73 -8.26
N ALA A 424 -9.76 64.36 -7.94
CA ALA A 424 -8.88 65.20 -7.13
C ALA A 424 -8.59 66.55 -7.81
N SER A 425 -8.31 66.54 -9.11
CA SER A 425 -8.08 67.77 -9.89
C SER A 425 -9.34 68.63 -10.01
N GLU A 426 -10.52 68.03 -10.10
CA GLU A 426 -11.79 68.75 -10.09
C GLU A 426 -12.11 69.31 -8.71
N ARG A 427 -11.81 68.58 -7.64
CA ARG A 427 -11.91 69.08 -6.26
C ARG A 427 -10.94 70.21 -6.00
N GLU A 428 -9.70 70.14 -6.49
CA GLU A 428 -8.74 71.24 -6.40
C GLU A 428 -9.23 72.47 -7.17
N LYS A 429 -9.81 72.30 -8.36
CA LYS A 429 -10.44 73.39 -9.11
C LYS A 429 -11.66 73.95 -8.38
N GLN A 430 -12.50 73.10 -7.79
CA GLN A 430 -13.66 73.52 -7.01
C GLN A 430 -13.24 74.24 -5.72
N ASN A 431 -12.25 73.74 -5.00
CA ASN A 431 -11.71 74.40 -3.80
C ASN A 431 -11.05 75.74 -4.16
N ALA A 432 -10.32 75.82 -5.27
CA ALA A 432 -9.77 77.08 -5.78
C ALA A 432 -10.85 78.09 -6.22
N LEU A 433 -12.03 77.60 -6.63
CA LEU A 433 -13.19 78.44 -6.91
C LEU A 433 -13.90 78.87 -5.61
N VAL A 434 -14.03 77.98 -4.63
CA VAL A 434 -14.60 78.25 -3.31
C VAL A 434 -13.75 79.25 -2.52
N ASP A 435 -12.42 79.14 -2.56
CA ASP A 435 -11.51 80.12 -1.93
C ASP A 435 -11.58 81.51 -2.60
N ARG A 436 -12.03 81.58 -3.86
CA ARG A 436 -12.28 82.84 -4.58
C ARG A 436 -13.71 83.36 -4.43
N SER A 437 -14.62 82.53 -3.92
CA SER A 437 -16.04 82.82 -3.77
C SER A 437 -16.51 82.60 -2.33
N GLN A 438 -15.66 82.84 -1.32
CA GLN A 438 -16.13 83.09 0.04
C GLN A 438 -16.61 84.55 0.11
N PRO A 439 -17.91 84.85 -0.05
CA PRO A 439 -18.46 86.03 0.58
C PRO A 439 -18.38 85.81 2.10
N ASP A 440 -18.16 86.89 2.85
CA ASP A 440 -18.27 86.89 4.30
C ASP A 440 -19.58 86.19 4.73
N ASP A 441 -19.47 85.01 5.36
CA ASP A 441 -20.57 84.22 5.93
C ASP A 441 -21.25 84.91 7.13
N SER A 442 -21.15 86.23 7.24
CA SER A 442 -21.80 87.05 8.26
C SER A 442 -23.22 87.48 7.91
N LEU A 443 -23.76 87.13 6.72
CA LEU A 443 -25.02 87.69 6.22
C LEU A 443 -26.12 86.69 5.78
N LEU A 444 -25.94 85.38 5.93
CA LEU A 444 -27.01 84.41 5.67
C LEU A 444 -27.76 84.02 6.95
N PHE A 445 -28.65 84.92 7.37
CA PHE A 445 -29.61 84.71 8.46
C PHE A 445 -30.71 83.75 8.02
N TRP A 446 -30.45 82.43 8.06
CA TRP A 446 -31.51 81.43 8.01
C TRP A 446 -32.08 81.26 9.42
N ALA A 447 -33.41 81.31 9.54
CA ALA A 447 -34.12 81.18 10.80
C ALA A 447 -33.67 79.93 11.55
N ARG A 448 -33.08 80.14 12.74
CA ARG A 448 -32.36 79.16 13.54
C ARG A 448 -33.24 78.00 14.01
N ASP A 449 -34.55 78.23 14.11
CA ASP A 449 -35.49 77.31 14.75
C ASP A 449 -35.95 76.16 13.81
N ASP A 450 -36.05 76.40 12.50
CA ASP A 450 -36.38 75.34 11.52
C ASP A 450 -35.18 74.41 11.24
N SER A 451 -33.95 74.89 11.48
CA SER A 451 -32.72 74.14 11.23
C SER A 451 -32.41 73.07 12.30
N LEU A 452 -32.81 73.31 13.56
CA LEU A 452 -32.59 72.39 14.68
C LEU A 452 -33.57 71.21 14.61
N LEU A 453 -34.86 71.46 14.37
CA LEU A 453 -35.87 70.41 14.20
C LEU A 453 -35.60 69.54 12.96
N ALA A 454 -35.12 70.14 11.87
CA ALA A 454 -34.69 69.39 10.69
C ALA A 454 -33.41 68.56 10.95
N GLY A 455 -32.52 69.02 11.82
CA GLY A 455 -31.33 68.30 12.25
C GLY A 455 -31.67 67.08 13.11
N GLU A 456 -32.60 67.23 14.05
CA GLU A 456 -33.08 66.14 14.91
C GLU A 456 -33.83 65.07 14.09
N ALA A 457 -34.71 65.47 13.17
CA ALA A 457 -35.40 64.55 12.28
C ALA A 457 -34.43 63.76 11.37
N LYS A 458 -33.37 64.41 10.85
CA LYS A 458 -32.31 63.74 10.09
C LYS A 458 -31.48 62.79 10.95
N ALA A 459 -31.16 63.18 12.19
CA ALA A 459 -30.44 62.33 13.12
C ALA A 459 -31.25 61.10 13.53
N GLU A 460 -32.57 61.25 13.75
CA GLU A 460 -33.47 60.13 13.99
C GLU A 460 -33.61 59.20 12.78
N ALA A 461 -33.77 59.76 11.57
CA ALA A 461 -33.82 58.97 10.34
C ALA A 461 -32.52 58.19 10.12
N GLN A 462 -31.36 58.80 10.40
CA GLN A 462 -30.06 58.11 10.32
C GLN A 462 -29.91 57.01 11.39
N ARG A 463 -30.43 57.21 12.60
CA ARG A 463 -30.45 56.17 13.65
C ARG A 463 -31.32 54.99 13.21
N ARG A 464 -32.55 55.24 12.73
CA ARG A 464 -33.45 54.20 12.22
C ARG A 464 -32.82 53.42 11.05
N TYR A 465 -32.21 54.12 10.10
CA TYR A 465 -31.48 53.48 9.00
C TYR A 465 -30.33 52.59 9.49
N ARG A 466 -29.53 53.05 10.46
CA ARG A 466 -28.46 52.24 11.05
C ARG A 466 -29.00 51.01 11.78
N ASP A 467 -30.11 51.14 12.48
CA ASP A 467 -30.76 50.04 13.18
C ASP A 467 -31.39 49.03 12.20
N GLU A 468 -31.95 49.50 11.08
CA GLU A 468 -32.43 48.65 9.98
C GLU A 468 -31.29 47.87 9.33
N VAL A 469 -30.17 48.54 8.99
CA VAL A 469 -28.98 47.89 8.43
C VAL A 469 -28.39 46.85 9.41
N ARG A 470 -28.39 47.14 10.71
CA ARG A 470 -27.97 46.17 11.74
C ARG A 470 -28.90 44.96 11.79
N ARG A 471 -30.22 45.17 11.78
CA ARG A 471 -31.21 44.07 11.75
C ARG A 471 -31.11 43.24 10.48
N GLU A 472 -30.85 43.85 9.33
CA GLU A 472 -30.61 43.12 8.09
C GLU A 472 -29.32 42.29 8.14
N ALA A 473 -28.24 42.83 8.70
CA ALA A 473 -27.00 42.09 8.90
C ALA A 473 -27.22 40.89 9.85
N GLU A 474 -27.91 41.09 10.97
CA GLU A 474 -28.26 40.02 11.92
C GLU A 474 -29.12 38.93 11.28
N ARG A 475 -30.11 39.30 10.44
CA ARG A 475 -30.92 38.34 9.67
C ARG A 475 -30.06 37.52 8.72
N ARG A 476 -29.17 38.16 7.95
CA ARG A 476 -28.23 37.45 7.05
C ARG A 476 -27.23 36.57 7.78
N HIS A 477 -26.83 36.95 9.00
CA HIS A 477 -26.01 36.08 9.85
C HIS A 477 -26.80 34.89 10.37
N ALA A 478 -28.06 35.08 10.78
CA ALA A 478 -28.94 34.01 11.22
C ALA A 478 -29.32 33.04 10.08
N GLU A 479 -29.54 33.54 8.87
CA GLU A 479 -29.80 32.74 7.66
C GLU A 479 -28.59 31.87 7.33
N ARG A 480 -27.39 32.45 7.21
CA ARG A 480 -26.15 31.68 7.00
C ARG A 480 -25.92 30.65 8.09
N ALA A 481 -26.19 30.99 9.35
CA ALA A 481 -26.04 30.04 10.45
C ALA A 481 -27.08 28.90 10.40
N ARG A 482 -28.24 29.09 9.76
CA ARG A 482 -29.22 28.03 9.50
C ARG A 482 -28.77 27.14 8.34
N GLU A 483 -28.34 27.76 7.24
CA GLU A 483 -27.79 27.05 6.07
C GLU A 483 -26.61 26.16 6.48
N GLU A 484 -25.64 26.68 7.25
CA GLU A 484 -24.51 25.88 7.76
C GLU A 484 -24.96 24.72 8.66
N ARG A 485 -26.06 24.86 9.41
CA ARG A 485 -26.59 23.77 10.25
C ARG A 485 -27.28 22.72 9.40
N GLU A 486 -27.98 23.13 8.36
CA GLU A 486 -28.62 22.23 7.39
C GLU A 486 -27.56 21.47 6.60
N GLU A 487 -26.53 22.15 6.08
CA GLU A 487 -25.39 21.53 5.40
C GLU A 487 -24.69 20.50 6.30
N ARG A 488 -24.38 20.86 7.55
CA ARG A 488 -23.80 19.91 8.51
C ARG A 488 -24.73 18.74 8.82
N ALA A 489 -26.05 18.93 8.80
CA ALA A 489 -27.00 17.83 8.99
C ALA A 489 -27.03 16.90 7.78
N TRP A 490 -26.98 17.45 6.56
CA TRP A 490 -26.86 16.69 5.32
C TRP A 490 -25.54 15.91 5.24
N GLU A 491 -24.42 16.53 5.61
CA GLU A 491 -23.12 15.85 5.70
C GLU A 491 -23.15 14.69 6.69
N ARG A 492 -23.78 14.88 7.87
CA ARG A 492 -23.95 13.80 8.85
C ARG A 492 -24.80 12.67 8.31
N ALA A 493 -25.92 12.98 7.65
CA ALA A 493 -26.78 11.96 7.05
C ALA A 493 -26.03 11.17 5.95
N LEU A 494 -25.20 11.83 5.15
CA LEU A 494 -24.38 11.16 4.13
C LEU A 494 -23.36 10.20 4.79
N VAL A 495 -22.67 10.67 5.84
CA VAL A 495 -21.73 9.85 6.61
C VAL A 495 -22.44 8.66 7.29
N GLU A 496 -23.66 8.85 7.79
CA GLU A 496 -24.47 7.76 8.36
C GLU A 496 -24.82 6.71 7.30
N CYS A 497 -25.29 7.13 6.12
CA CYS A 497 -25.54 6.24 4.98
C CYS A 497 -24.29 5.45 4.55
N ASP A 498 -23.13 6.12 4.45
CA ASP A 498 -21.86 5.47 4.08
C ASP A 498 -21.42 4.47 5.16
N ASN A 499 -21.61 4.81 6.44
CA ASN A 499 -21.31 3.90 7.55
C ASN A 499 -22.24 2.69 7.58
N GLU A 500 -23.51 2.86 7.26
CA GLU A 500 -24.47 1.74 7.12
C GLU A 500 -24.10 0.83 5.95
N ALA A 501 -23.78 1.41 4.79
CA ALA A 501 -23.31 0.65 3.63
C ALA A 501 -22.01 -0.12 3.94
N ALA A 502 -21.07 0.50 4.66
CA ALA A 502 -19.82 -0.15 5.09
C ALA A 502 -20.09 -1.30 6.09
N LYS A 503 -21.02 -1.12 7.03
CA LYS A 503 -21.43 -2.18 7.97
C LYS A 503 -22.08 -3.35 7.23
N GLU A 504 -22.94 -3.08 6.25
CA GLU A 504 -23.55 -4.11 5.41
C GLU A 504 -22.52 -4.89 4.60
N ALA A 505 -21.57 -4.19 3.97
CA ALA A 505 -20.49 -4.82 3.22
C ALA A 505 -19.65 -5.74 4.12
N ALA A 506 -19.25 -5.26 5.29
CA ALA A 506 -18.52 -6.07 6.28
C ALA A 506 -19.34 -7.27 6.78
N ALA A 507 -20.66 -7.13 6.92
CA ALA A 507 -21.54 -8.25 7.28
C ALA A 507 -21.64 -9.31 6.17
N ARG A 508 -21.67 -8.88 4.89
CA ARG A 508 -21.66 -9.79 3.73
C ARG A 508 -20.35 -10.56 3.66
N GLU A 509 -19.20 -9.90 3.81
CA GLU A 509 -17.90 -10.56 3.83
C GLU A 509 -17.79 -11.59 4.96
N ARG A 510 -18.31 -11.29 6.15
CA ARG A 510 -18.36 -12.25 7.27
C ARG A 510 -19.21 -13.47 6.94
N ARG A 511 -20.37 -13.28 6.28
CA ARG A 511 -21.24 -14.40 5.84
C ARG A 511 -20.52 -15.27 4.82
N GLU A 512 -19.90 -14.66 3.81
CA GLU A 512 -19.12 -15.39 2.81
C GLU A 512 -17.94 -16.14 3.43
N ALA A 513 -17.24 -15.54 4.41
CA ALA A 513 -16.16 -16.20 5.13
C ALA A 513 -16.68 -17.42 5.93
N CYS A 514 -17.80 -17.26 6.63
CA CYS A 514 -18.46 -18.37 7.32
C CYS A 514 -18.87 -19.48 6.34
N GLU A 515 -19.44 -19.15 5.18
CA GLU A 515 -19.81 -20.11 4.14
C GLU A 515 -18.58 -20.83 3.59
N LYS A 516 -17.49 -20.12 3.29
CA LYS A 516 -16.21 -20.70 2.83
C LYS A 516 -15.63 -21.66 3.86
N THR A 517 -15.64 -21.28 5.14
CA THR A 517 -15.16 -22.18 6.21
C THR A 517 -16.07 -23.40 6.40
N ALA A 518 -17.39 -23.25 6.27
CA ALA A 518 -18.34 -24.37 6.32
C ALA A 518 -18.15 -25.31 5.12
N GLN A 519 -17.91 -24.78 3.92
CA GLN A 519 -17.58 -25.57 2.73
C GLN A 519 -16.27 -26.34 2.92
N LEU A 520 -15.23 -25.69 3.44
CA LEU A 520 -13.95 -26.34 3.78
C LEU A 520 -14.11 -27.46 4.82
N ARG A 521 -14.95 -27.25 5.85
CA ARG A 521 -15.26 -28.30 6.83
C ARG A 521 -15.92 -29.51 6.15
N ARG A 522 -16.93 -29.28 5.31
CA ARG A 522 -17.62 -30.36 4.57
C ARG A 522 -16.67 -31.11 3.64
N THR A 523 -15.77 -30.42 2.91
CA THR A 523 -14.81 -31.09 2.03
C THR A 523 -13.80 -31.92 2.81
N LEU A 524 -13.31 -31.43 3.95
CA LEU A 524 -12.43 -32.19 4.83
C LEU A 524 -13.13 -33.41 5.44
N GLU A 525 -14.39 -33.29 5.86
CA GLU A 525 -15.21 -34.41 6.34
C GLU A 525 -15.35 -35.50 5.28
N VAL A 526 -15.63 -35.12 4.02
CA VAL A 526 -15.69 -36.07 2.89
C VAL A 526 -14.33 -36.73 2.64
N GLN A 527 -13.22 -35.98 2.69
CA GLN A 527 -11.88 -36.55 2.54
C GLN A 527 -11.51 -37.50 3.68
N MET A 528 -11.88 -37.17 4.92
CA MET A 528 -11.66 -38.07 6.06
C MET A 528 -12.50 -39.34 5.95
N ALA A 529 -13.76 -39.24 5.51
CA ALA A 529 -14.62 -40.40 5.27
C ALA A 529 -14.02 -41.31 4.17
N ALA A 530 -13.56 -40.73 3.06
CA ALA A 530 -12.90 -41.47 1.97
C ALA A 530 -11.59 -42.15 2.43
N LYS A 531 -10.77 -41.47 3.26
CA LYS A 531 -9.56 -42.07 3.83
C LYS A 531 -9.87 -43.20 4.79
N LYS A 532 -10.93 -43.08 5.60
CA LYS A 532 -11.38 -44.17 6.49
C LYS A 532 -11.83 -45.40 5.71
N THR A 533 -12.52 -45.22 4.60
CA THR A 533 -12.91 -46.35 3.72
C THR A 533 -11.70 -47.01 3.06
N LEU A 534 -10.68 -46.24 2.65
CA LEU A 534 -9.43 -46.78 2.10
C LEU A 534 -8.61 -47.53 3.16
N GLN A 535 -8.48 -46.99 4.37
CA GLN A 535 -7.78 -47.68 5.47
C GLN A 535 -8.49 -48.99 5.88
N GLN A 536 -9.82 -49.06 5.84
CA GLN A 536 -10.54 -50.31 6.10
C GLN A 536 -10.28 -51.37 5.01
N GLN A 537 -10.06 -50.95 3.76
CA GLN A 537 -9.67 -51.84 2.66
C GLN A 537 -8.20 -52.30 2.78
N GLU A 538 -7.30 -51.43 3.22
CA GLU A 538 -5.88 -51.76 3.44
C GLU A 538 -5.64 -52.64 4.68
N CYS A 539 -6.38 -52.42 5.78
CA CYS A 539 -6.29 -53.23 7.00
C CYS A 539 -6.85 -54.65 6.81
N SER A 540 -7.75 -54.87 5.85
CA SER A 540 -8.23 -56.23 5.51
C SER A 540 -7.26 -57.01 4.63
N HIS A 541 -6.23 -56.37 4.06
CA HIS A 541 -5.15 -57.02 3.29
C HIS A 541 -3.86 -57.27 4.09
N SER A 542 -3.73 -56.75 5.31
CA SER A 542 -2.48 -56.81 6.11
C SER A 542 -2.51 -57.79 7.30
N GLN A 543 -3.52 -58.65 7.42
CA GLN A 543 -3.59 -59.70 8.47
C GLN A 543 -2.69 -60.94 8.21
N ARG A 544 -1.67 -60.86 7.35
CA ARG A 544 -0.68 -61.93 7.21
C ARG A 544 0.74 -61.39 7.28
N GLY A 545 1.39 -61.65 8.42
CA GLY A 545 2.85 -61.66 8.55
C GLY A 545 3.40 -60.63 9.53
N GLU A 546 3.53 -61.03 10.80
CA GLU A 546 4.51 -60.40 11.69
C GLU A 546 5.94 -60.83 11.28
N PRO A 547 6.88 -59.91 11.02
CA PRO A 547 8.27 -60.28 10.87
C PRO A 547 8.95 -60.37 12.24
N LEU A 548 9.45 -61.57 12.55
CA LEU A 548 10.37 -61.85 13.66
C LEU A 548 11.61 -60.95 13.56
N ARG A 549 11.83 -60.11 14.57
CA ARG A 549 13.04 -59.29 14.71
C ARG A 549 14.11 -60.04 15.49
N VAL A 550 15.24 -60.30 14.82
CA VAL A 550 16.50 -60.69 15.47
C VAL A 550 17.32 -59.41 15.73
N PRO A 551 17.92 -59.20 16.92
CA PRO A 551 18.77 -58.04 17.17
C PRO A 551 20.07 -58.14 16.37
N GLY A 552 20.34 -57.14 15.53
CA GLY A 552 21.62 -56.98 14.84
C GLY A 552 22.73 -56.40 15.74
N PRO A 553 24.01 -56.47 15.32
CA PRO A 553 25.13 -55.96 16.10
C PRO A 553 25.04 -54.44 16.31
N GLU A 554 25.46 -53.98 17.49
CA GLU A 554 25.48 -52.55 17.83
C GLU A 554 26.50 -51.80 16.96
N VAL A 555 26.04 -50.80 16.21
CA VAL A 555 26.89 -49.93 15.40
C VAL A 555 27.08 -48.59 16.13
N LYS A 556 28.32 -48.20 16.40
CA LYS A 556 28.74 -46.94 17.03
C LYS A 556 29.56 -46.09 16.04
N SER A 557 29.63 -44.78 16.25
CA SER A 557 30.36 -43.86 15.34
C SER A 557 31.54 -43.19 16.05
N LEU A 558 32.69 -43.10 15.37
CA LEU A 558 33.90 -42.39 15.81
C LEU A 558 34.29 -41.30 14.80
N TYR A 559 34.83 -40.20 15.29
CA TYR A 559 35.27 -39.04 14.49
C TYR A 559 36.76 -38.84 14.63
N ARG A 560 37.47 -38.70 13.50
CA ARG A 560 38.89 -38.37 13.48
C ARG A 560 39.06 -36.85 13.54
N CYS A 561 39.69 -36.36 14.60
CA CYS A 561 39.98 -34.93 14.76
C CYS A 561 41.00 -34.47 13.70
N PRO A 562 40.74 -33.39 12.93
CA PRO A 562 41.68 -32.91 11.90
C PRO A 562 42.95 -32.26 12.49
N VAL A 563 42.90 -31.83 13.76
CA VAL A 563 44.02 -31.12 14.42
C VAL A 563 44.93 -32.09 15.19
N THR A 564 44.36 -33.07 15.91
CA THR A 564 45.12 -34.02 16.74
C THR A 564 45.25 -35.41 16.11
N GLY A 565 44.44 -35.74 15.10
CA GLY A 565 44.42 -37.07 14.46
C GLY A 565 43.76 -38.17 15.28
N GLU A 566 43.34 -37.88 16.51
CA GLU A 566 42.74 -38.82 17.46
C GLU A 566 41.29 -39.20 17.09
N LEU A 567 40.91 -40.45 17.42
CA LEU A 567 39.56 -40.97 17.22
C LEU A 567 38.70 -40.69 18.46
N LEU A 568 37.72 -39.81 18.30
CA LEU A 568 36.83 -39.38 19.38
C LEU A 568 35.42 -39.96 19.22
N PRO A 569 34.75 -40.36 20.31
CA PRO A 569 33.34 -40.77 20.25
C PRO A 569 32.44 -39.57 19.89
N ALA A 570 31.28 -39.86 19.29
CA ALA A 570 30.30 -38.83 18.90
C ALA A 570 29.94 -37.84 20.02
N SER A 571 29.98 -38.26 21.29
CA SER A 571 29.71 -37.41 22.44
C SER A 571 30.80 -36.37 22.75
N ALA A 572 32.04 -36.62 22.31
CA ALA A 572 33.16 -35.70 22.48
C ALA A 572 33.33 -34.78 21.25
N TYR A 573 32.71 -35.13 20.12
CA TYR A 573 32.72 -34.34 18.89
C TYR A 573 31.59 -33.31 18.83
N ASP A 574 31.41 -32.56 19.92
CA ASP A 574 30.59 -31.34 19.94
C ASP A 574 31.55 -30.17 20.18
N PHE A 575 31.84 -29.38 19.13
CA PHE A 575 32.69 -28.18 19.21
C PHE A 575 32.08 -27.11 20.13
N GLY A 576 32.19 -27.27 21.45
CA GLY A 576 31.99 -26.23 22.44
C GLY A 576 30.55 -25.74 22.66
N ILE A 577 29.52 -26.45 22.21
CA ILE A 577 28.14 -26.13 22.61
C ILE A 577 27.83 -26.83 23.93
N HIS A 578 28.41 -26.33 25.02
CA HIS A 578 27.95 -26.71 26.35
C HIS A 578 26.48 -26.30 26.50
N LYS A 579 25.60 -27.29 26.67
CA LYS A 579 24.25 -27.07 27.16
C LYS A 579 24.37 -26.68 28.62
N SER A 580 24.31 -25.37 28.92
CA SER A 580 24.02 -24.93 30.28
C SER A 580 22.67 -25.51 30.68
N ARG A 581 22.63 -26.19 31.82
CA ARG A 581 21.42 -26.73 32.42
C ARG A 581 20.47 -25.63 32.84
#